data_AF-H0F8S0-F1
#
_entry.id   AF-H0F8S0-F1
#
_cell.length_a   1.000
_cell.length_b   1.000
_cell.length_c   1.000
_cell.angle_alpha   90.00
_cell.angle_beta   90.00
_cell.angle_gamma   90.00
#
_symmetry.space_group_name_H-M   'P 1'
#
loop_
_entity.id
_entity.type
_entity.pdbx_description
1 polymer ?
#
loop_
_entity_poly.entity_id
_entity_poly.type
_entity_poly.pdbx_seq_one_letter_code
_entity_poly.pdbx_strand_id
1 'polypeptide(L)'
;MDNADAPGHRLTAWVVAILLAIGLGWGGWRLAQAPISAEQVAPPAWLDGSAGAVLNKALTLPRQADIDTWNASLRYRVLGDLGDQVAMGCPQWLFYRDGLRPPPGVHVFDERLRLMRHWVRELRQKQVQVLVVAVPDKSRIESDRLCGLPVSLPMRQTLDAWQQALRADGVPFVDLRDALQAAPAPRFFRTDVHMNAQGAQAAAARVAEAALPLLRGQGAQAFKTDPPAPPQPRMGDLIVLAGLEHARPGWRPDLEVVSEAKIEPVRSGGLLDEPPPVEVLLAGTSNGRRSQFA
;
A
#
# COMPACT_ATOMS: atom_id res chain seq x y z
N MET A 1 44.99 -11.03 40.11
CA MET A 1 45.91 -10.21 39.28
C MET A 1 46.53 -11.21 38.33
N ASP A 2 46.15 -11.30 37.06
CA ASP A 2 46.04 -10.21 36.11
C ASP A 2 44.84 -10.34 35.16
N ASN A 3 44.13 -9.22 35.01
CA ASN A 3 43.22 -8.98 33.90
C ASN A 3 44.09 -8.74 32.66
N ALA A 4 44.09 -9.69 31.73
CA ALA A 4 44.56 -9.45 30.38
C ALA A 4 43.54 -8.52 29.69
N ASP A 5 43.85 -7.21 29.71
CA ASP A 5 43.16 -6.19 28.94
C ASP A 5 43.12 -6.61 27.46
N ALA A 6 41.92 -6.95 26.96
CA ALA A 6 41.72 -7.29 25.56
C ALA A 6 41.86 -6.00 24.71
N PRO A 7 42.94 -5.83 23.91
CA PRO A 7 43.24 -4.58 23.20
C PRO A 7 42.23 -4.26 22.07
N GLY A 8 41.37 -5.20 21.69
CA GLY A 8 40.35 -5.03 20.65
C GLY A 8 39.27 -4.01 21.00
N HIS A 9 38.82 -3.95 22.25
CA HIS A 9 37.67 -3.11 22.61
C HIS A 9 38.00 -1.61 22.60
N ARG A 10 39.23 -1.22 22.97
CA ARG A 10 39.65 0.19 23.00
C ARG A 10 39.81 0.75 21.59
N LEU A 11 40.36 -0.03 20.67
CA LEU A 11 40.47 0.35 19.26
C LEU A 11 39.09 0.50 18.61
N THR A 12 38.19 -0.47 18.80
CA THR A 12 36.81 -0.38 18.31
C THR A 12 36.08 0.83 18.89
N ALA A 13 36.24 1.10 20.18
CA ALA A 13 35.64 2.28 20.83
C ALA A 13 36.14 3.59 20.21
N TRP A 14 37.45 3.71 19.95
CA TRP A 14 38.02 4.89 19.27
C TRP A 14 37.50 5.06 17.84
N VAL A 15 37.42 3.98 17.08
CA VAL A 15 36.86 4.01 15.72
C VAL A 15 35.40 4.47 15.75
N VAL A 16 34.58 3.90 16.63
CA VAL A 16 33.18 4.31 16.79
C VAL A 16 33.08 5.78 17.24
N ALA A 17 33.90 6.22 18.19
CA ALA A 17 33.92 7.60 18.66
C ALA A 17 34.28 8.60 17.54
N ILE A 18 35.27 8.27 16.71
CA ILE A 18 35.65 9.09 15.56
C ILE A 18 34.50 9.14 14.53
N LEU A 19 33.87 8.01 14.21
CA LEU A 19 32.74 7.96 13.29
C LEU A 19 31.55 8.78 13.80
N LEU A 20 31.25 8.70 15.09
CA LEU A 20 30.20 9.52 15.72
C LEU A 20 30.56 11.01 15.67
N ALA A 21 31.80 11.38 15.97
CA ALA A 21 32.25 12.77 15.90
C ALA A 21 32.16 13.35 14.49
N ILE A 22 32.54 12.57 13.47
CA ILE A 22 32.40 12.95 12.06
C ILE A 22 30.92 13.11 11.69
N GLY A 23 30.06 12.15 12.08
CA GLY A 23 28.63 12.19 11.81
C GLY A 23 27.94 13.40 12.47
N LEU A 24 28.27 13.69 13.73
CA LEU A 24 27.77 14.85 14.46
C LEU A 24 28.26 16.17 13.84
N GLY A 25 29.55 16.26 13.48
CA GLY A 25 30.12 17.43 12.83
C GLY A 25 29.46 17.70 11.46
N TRP A 26 29.24 16.66 10.67
CA TRP A 26 28.53 16.75 9.40
C TRP A 26 27.07 17.17 9.57
N GLY A 27 26.35 16.55 10.51
CA GLY A 27 24.96 16.89 10.82
C GLY A 27 24.81 18.36 11.26
N GLY A 28 25.69 18.82 12.15
CA GLY A 28 25.73 20.22 12.59
C GLY A 28 26.00 21.19 11.43
N TRP A 29 26.96 20.88 10.57
CA TRP A 29 27.27 21.68 9.38
C TRP A 29 26.11 21.76 8.39
N ARG A 30 25.41 20.63 8.15
CA ARG A 30 24.24 20.56 7.28
C ARG A 30 23.07 21.36 7.82
N LEU A 31 22.79 21.27 9.12
CA LEU A 31 21.74 22.07 9.77
C LEU A 31 22.05 23.57 9.69
N ALA A 32 23.32 23.97 9.86
CA ALA A 32 23.73 25.37 9.75
C ALA A 32 23.57 25.95 8.34
N GLN A 33 23.60 25.11 7.29
CA GLN A 33 23.40 25.53 5.90
C GLN A 33 21.98 25.27 5.36
N ALA A 34 21.15 24.54 6.10
CA ALA A 34 19.82 24.18 5.63
C ALA A 34 18.92 25.43 5.68
N PRO A 35 18.17 25.72 4.60
CA PRO A 35 17.23 26.85 4.56
C PRO A 35 15.95 26.49 5.33
N ILE A 36 16.07 26.36 6.66
CA ILE A 36 14.96 26.04 7.57
C ILE A 36 14.47 27.34 8.19
N SER A 37 13.21 27.69 7.96
CA SER A 37 12.60 28.86 8.60
C SER A 37 12.13 28.56 10.02
N ALA A 38 12.02 29.58 10.87
CA ALA A 38 11.54 29.41 12.24
C ALA A 38 10.12 28.83 12.33
N GLU A 39 9.28 29.08 11.32
CA GLU A 39 7.92 28.53 11.22
C GLU A 39 7.93 27.00 11.02
N GLN A 40 8.90 26.47 10.29
CA GLN A 40 9.02 25.04 9.99
C GLN A 40 9.42 24.19 11.19
N VAL A 41 9.90 24.81 12.28
CA VAL A 41 10.31 24.15 13.52
C VAL A 41 9.54 24.67 14.74
N ALA A 42 8.46 25.41 14.51
CA ALA A 42 7.58 25.93 15.56
C ALA A 42 6.79 24.80 16.26
N PRO A 43 6.29 25.01 17.49
CA PRO A 43 5.58 23.96 18.24
C PRO A 43 4.44 23.25 17.49
N PRO A 44 3.59 23.92 16.66
CA PRO A 44 2.56 23.24 15.89
C PRO A 44 3.12 22.23 14.88
N ALA A 45 4.25 22.56 14.25
CA ALA A 45 4.92 21.70 13.27
C ALA A 45 5.51 20.42 13.90
N TRP A 46 5.72 20.41 15.22
CA TRP A 46 6.11 19.21 15.96
C TRP A 46 4.92 18.29 16.24
N LEU A 47 3.73 18.86 16.44
CA LEU A 47 2.51 18.09 16.72
C LEU A 47 1.98 17.35 15.49
N ASP A 48 2.14 17.94 14.30
CA ASP A 48 1.77 17.29 13.03
C ASP A 48 2.93 16.52 12.36
N GLY A 49 4.13 16.57 12.95
CA GLY A 49 5.33 15.87 12.48
C GLY A 49 6.07 16.54 11.32
N SER A 50 5.61 17.67 10.80
CA SER A 50 6.24 18.38 9.68
C SER A 50 7.65 18.91 10.01
N ALA A 51 7.89 19.33 11.25
CA ALA A 51 9.21 19.75 11.72
C ALA A 51 10.24 18.61 11.63
N GLY A 52 9.84 17.40 12.03
CA GLY A 52 10.68 16.20 11.92
C GLY A 52 11.02 15.86 10.47
N ALA A 53 10.06 16.00 9.55
CA ALA A 53 10.28 15.74 8.13
C ALA A 53 11.30 16.72 7.51
N VAL A 54 11.20 18.01 7.84
CA VAL A 54 12.15 19.05 7.37
C VAL A 54 13.55 18.79 7.90
N LEU A 55 13.69 18.48 9.19
CA LEU A 55 14.98 18.17 9.80
C LEU A 55 15.60 16.89 9.23
N ASN A 56 14.82 15.82 9.06
CA ASN A 56 15.28 14.58 8.46
C ASN A 56 15.83 14.81 7.04
N LYS A 57 15.13 15.64 6.24
CA LYS A 57 15.58 16.03 4.90
C LYS A 57 16.88 16.85 4.91
N ALA A 58 17.06 17.73 5.89
CA ALA A 58 18.29 18.52 6.01
C ALA A 58 19.51 17.63 6.36
N LEU A 59 19.28 16.63 7.21
CA LEU A 59 20.30 15.74 7.76
C LEU A 59 20.66 14.54 6.87
N THR A 60 19.97 14.32 5.75
CA THR A 60 20.30 13.20 4.85
C THR A 60 21.75 13.28 4.37
N LEU A 61 22.49 12.17 4.50
CA LEU A 61 23.84 12.06 3.97
C LEU A 61 23.83 12.04 2.44
N PRO A 62 24.88 12.57 1.77
CA PRO A 62 25.06 12.37 0.34
C PRO A 62 25.04 10.86 0.01
N ARG A 63 24.27 10.47 -1.02
CA ARG A 63 24.11 9.07 -1.44
C ARG A 63 23.54 8.13 -0.36
N GLN A 64 22.86 8.65 0.67
CA GLN A 64 22.20 7.80 1.67
C GLN A 64 21.26 6.77 1.02
N ALA A 65 20.46 7.20 0.03
CA ALA A 65 19.55 6.31 -0.69
C ALA A 65 20.26 5.16 -1.43
N ASP A 66 21.47 5.40 -1.97
CA ASP A 66 22.27 4.37 -2.62
C ASP A 66 22.78 3.35 -1.59
N ILE A 67 23.23 3.83 -0.43
CA ILE A 67 23.68 2.99 0.69
C ILE A 67 22.52 2.15 1.24
N ASP A 68 21.36 2.77 1.44
CA ASP A 68 20.15 2.08 1.92
C ASP A 68 19.69 1.02 0.92
N THR A 69 19.67 1.34 -0.36
CA THR A 69 19.35 0.37 -1.43
C THR A 69 20.36 -0.77 -1.46
N TRP A 70 21.66 -0.47 -1.32
CA TRP A 70 22.71 -1.49 -1.31
C TRP A 70 22.58 -2.42 -0.09
N ASN A 71 22.34 -1.86 1.10
CA ASN A 71 22.10 -2.64 2.32
C ASN A 71 20.84 -3.51 2.20
N ALA A 72 19.74 -2.93 1.71
CA ALA A 72 18.49 -3.67 1.48
C ALA A 72 18.69 -4.81 0.46
N SER A 73 19.42 -4.53 -0.63
CA SER A 73 19.75 -5.51 -1.67
C SER A 73 20.56 -6.68 -1.11
N LEU A 74 21.58 -6.38 -0.29
CA LEU A 74 22.41 -7.40 0.35
C LEU A 74 21.58 -8.25 1.32
N ARG A 75 20.80 -7.60 2.18
CA ARG A 75 19.91 -8.27 3.14
C ARG A 75 18.90 -9.19 2.44
N TYR A 76 18.26 -8.71 1.38
CA TYR A 76 17.36 -9.54 0.56
C TYR A 76 18.12 -10.71 -0.07
N ARG A 77 19.26 -10.47 -0.71
CA ARG A 77 19.93 -11.49 -1.52
C ARG A 77 20.58 -12.60 -0.69
N VAL A 78 21.09 -12.25 0.49
CA VAL A 78 21.84 -13.15 1.38
C VAL A 78 20.93 -13.77 2.44
N LEU A 79 19.97 -13.02 2.98
CA LEU A 79 19.13 -13.44 4.11
C LEU A 79 17.66 -13.65 3.73
N GLY A 80 17.23 -13.24 2.53
CA GLY A 80 15.81 -13.25 2.17
C GLY A 80 14.97 -12.21 2.93
N ASP A 81 15.61 -11.26 3.64
CA ASP A 81 14.93 -10.29 4.48
C ASP A 81 14.67 -8.96 3.75
N LEU A 82 13.42 -8.53 3.78
CA LEU A 82 12.89 -7.35 3.10
C LEU A 82 12.56 -6.21 4.08
N GLY A 83 12.98 -6.34 5.34
CA GLY A 83 12.79 -5.33 6.37
C GLY A 83 11.42 -5.38 7.06
N ASP A 84 11.05 -4.27 7.68
CA ASP A 84 9.99 -4.22 8.70
C ASP A 84 8.58 -4.12 8.13
N GLN A 85 8.44 -3.75 6.86
CA GLN A 85 7.15 -3.54 6.19
C GLN A 85 6.76 -4.69 5.25
N VAL A 86 7.74 -5.46 4.76
CA VAL A 86 7.52 -6.46 3.72
C VAL A 86 8.03 -7.81 4.19
N ALA A 87 7.26 -8.86 3.91
CA ALA A 87 7.64 -10.25 4.13
C ALA A 87 7.63 -11.01 2.80
N MET A 88 8.52 -11.98 2.66
CA MET A 88 8.54 -12.88 1.51
C MET A 88 7.82 -14.19 1.86
N GLY A 89 6.85 -14.56 1.04
CA GLY A 89 6.20 -15.87 1.11
C GLY A 89 6.99 -16.88 0.29
N CYS A 90 6.35 -17.44 -0.73
CA CYS A 90 7.07 -18.24 -1.72
C CYS A 90 8.14 -17.39 -2.42
N PRO A 91 9.17 -18.01 -3.04
CA PRO A 91 10.18 -17.26 -3.75
C PRO A 91 9.54 -16.23 -4.67
N GLN A 92 10.05 -15.01 -4.62
CA GLN A 92 9.58 -13.87 -5.41
C GLN A 92 8.22 -13.28 -4.96
N TRP A 93 7.42 -13.94 -4.12
CA TRP A 93 6.13 -13.45 -3.65
C TRP A 93 6.26 -12.58 -2.39
N LEU A 94 5.78 -11.34 -2.48
CA LEU A 94 5.87 -10.37 -1.39
C LEU A 94 4.51 -10.12 -0.75
N PHE A 95 4.50 -9.89 0.55
CA PHE A 95 3.32 -9.55 1.33
C PHE A 95 3.60 -8.34 2.22
N TYR A 96 2.61 -7.46 2.35
CA TYR A 96 2.66 -6.36 3.30
C TYR A 96 2.49 -6.93 4.72
N ARG A 97 3.40 -6.61 5.64
CA ARG A 97 3.39 -7.19 7.00
C ARG A 97 2.16 -6.80 7.80
N ASP A 98 1.60 -5.60 7.58
CA ASP A 98 0.36 -5.21 8.26
C ASP A 98 -0.85 -6.02 7.79
N GLY A 99 -0.79 -6.59 6.57
CA GLY A 99 -1.77 -7.57 6.06
C GLY A 99 -1.55 -9.00 6.54
N LEU A 100 -0.52 -9.24 7.34
CA LEU A 100 -0.22 -10.51 8.00
C LEU A 100 -0.44 -10.42 9.51
N ARG A 101 -0.13 -9.27 10.12
CA ARG A 101 -0.34 -9.00 11.54
C ARG A 101 -0.60 -7.51 11.78
N PRO A 102 -1.42 -7.13 12.77
CA PRO A 102 -1.61 -5.72 13.09
C PRO A 102 -0.29 -5.09 13.61
N PRO A 103 -0.06 -3.79 13.36
CA PRO A 103 1.01 -3.05 14.02
C PRO A 103 0.88 -3.12 15.56
N PRO A 104 1.99 -3.21 16.30
CA PRO A 104 1.94 -3.28 17.76
C PRO A 104 1.34 -1.99 18.34
N GLY A 105 0.45 -2.14 19.35
CA GLY A 105 -0.15 -1.03 20.08
C GLY A 105 -1.22 -0.22 19.34
N VAL A 106 -1.55 -0.58 18.09
CA VAL A 106 -2.56 0.13 17.30
C VAL A 106 -3.82 -0.71 17.16
N HIS A 107 -4.90 -0.27 17.82
CA HIS A 107 -6.24 -0.83 17.64
C HIS A 107 -7.18 0.31 17.26
N VAL A 108 -7.56 0.37 15.98
CA VAL A 108 -8.38 1.46 15.41
C VAL A 108 -9.65 0.96 14.72
N PHE A 109 -10.03 -0.29 14.98
CA PHE A 109 -11.15 -0.94 14.29
C PHE A 109 -12.48 -0.25 14.62
N ASP A 110 -12.75 -0.02 15.91
CA ASP A 110 -14.01 0.59 16.37
C ASP A 110 -14.11 2.06 15.97
N GLU A 111 -13.00 2.80 15.97
CA GLU A 111 -12.92 4.18 15.48
C GLU A 111 -13.22 4.26 13.99
N ARG A 112 -12.62 3.36 13.18
CA ARG A 112 -12.89 3.28 11.74
C ARG A 112 -14.33 2.91 11.44
N LEU A 113 -14.90 1.99 12.21
CA LEU A 113 -16.30 1.61 12.09
C LEU A 113 -17.22 2.79 12.46
N ARG A 114 -16.92 3.53 13.53
CA ARG A 114 -17.64 4.74 13.93
C ARG A 114 -17.61 5.81 12.84
N LEU A 115 -16.44 6.04 12.23
CA LEU A 115 -16.26 6.99 11.14
C LEU A 115 -17.04 6.58 9.89
N MET A 116 -16.97 5.31 9.50
CA MET A 116 -17.76 4.76 8.38
C MET A 116 -19.26 4.96 8.62
N ARG A 117 -19.76 4.61 9.82
CA ARG A 117 -21.17 4.80 10.20
C ARG A 117 -21.60 6.26 10.10
N HIS A 118 -20.75 7.19 10.53
CA HIS A 118 -21.02 8.62 10.40
C HIS A 118 -21.23 9.01 8.94
N TRP A 119 -20.26 8.71 8.06
CA TRP A 119 -20.36 9.07 6.65
C TRP A 119 -21.49 8.38 5.90
N VAL A 120 -21.77 7.11 6.20
CA VAL A 120 -22.93 6.41 5.60
C VAL A 120 -24.24 7.09 5.97
N ARG A 121 -24.41 7.55 7.22
CA ARG A 121 -25.61 8.30 7.62
C ARG A 121 -25.70 9.64 6.90
N GLU A 122 -24.62 10.40 6.84
CA GLU A 122 -24.57 11.70 6.15
C GLU A 122 -24.94 11.56 4.66
N LEU A 123 -24.40 10.55 3.97
CA LEU A 123 -24.70 10.29 2.56
C LEU A 123 -26.15 9.87 2.34
N ARG A 124 -26.69 9.00 3.21
CA ARG A 124 -28.09 8.58 3.13
C ARG A 124 -29.08 9.72 3.38
N GLN A 125 -28.77 10.65 4.28
CA GLN A 125 -29.59 11.87 4.49
C GLN A 125 -29.66 12.74 3.23
N LYS A 126 -28.62 12.68 2.39
CA LYS A 126 -28.57 13.33 1.07
C LYS A 126 -29.10 12.43 -0.06
N GLN A 127 -29.83 11.38 0.29
CA GLN A 127 -30.43 10.41 -0.65
C GLN A 127 -29.42 9.66 -1.53
N VAL A 128 -28.15 9.60 -1.11
CA VAL A 128 -27.10 8.82 -1.79
C VAL A 128 -27.13 7.38 -1.27
N GLN A 129 -27.27 6.42 -2.19
CA GLN A 129 -27.11 5.00 -1.87
C GLN A 129 -25.62 4.67 -1.68
N VAL A 130 -25.31 3.85 -0.67
CA VAL A 130 -23.93 3.48 -0.36
C VAL A 130 -23.78 1.96 -0.39
N LEU A 131 -22.83 1.48 -1.18
CA LEU A 131 -22.35 0.10 -1.19
C LEU A 131 -20.91 0.08 -0.70
N VAL A 132 -20.65 -0.60 0.41
CA VAL A 132 -19.29 -0.75 0.94
C VAL A 132 -18.59 -1.95 0.28
N VAL A 133 -17.42 -1.70 -0.29
CA VAL A 133 -16.59 -2.73 -0.92
C VAL A 133 -15.28 -2.85 -0.15
N ALA A 134 -15.13 -3.92 0.64
CA ALA A 134 -13.89 -4.22 1.33
C ALA A 134 -13.04 -5.17 0.48
N VAL A 135 -11.87 -4.71 0.02
CA VAL A 135 -10.92 -5.56 -0.70
C VAL A 135 -10.26 -6.52 0.32
N PRO A 136 -10.40 -7.84 0.16
CA PRO A 136 -9.75 -8.80 1.06
C PRO A 136 -8.23 -8.73 0.92
N ASP A 137 -7.52 -9.00 2.02
CA ASP A 137 -6.06 -9.02 2.02
C ASP A 137 -5.50 -10.00 1.00
N LYS A 138 -4.42 -9.62 0.32
CA LYS A 138 -3.67 -10.50 -0.59
C LYS A 138 -3.30 -11.83 0.06
N SER A 139 -2.92 -11.82 1.35
CA SER A 139 -2.58 -13.02 2.14
C SER A 139 -3.72 -14.02 2.25
N ARG A 140 -4.98 -13.55 2.13
CA ARG A 140 -6.18 -14.39 2.16
C ARG A 140 -6.49 -15.02 0.81
N ILE A 141 -6.31 -14.26 -0.28
CA ILE A 141 -6.67 -14.71 -1.63
C ILE A 141 -5.54 -15.53 -2.26
N GLU A 142 -4.30 -15.13 -2.03
CA GLU A 142 -3.08 -15.81 -2.50
C GLU A 142 -2.44 -16.64 -1.37
N SER A 143 -3.26 -17.32 -0.56
CA SER A 143 -2.79 -18.07 0.61
C SER A 143 -1.77 -19.16 0.27
N ASP A 144 -1.89 -19.78 -0.90
CA ASP A 144 -0.96 -20.79 -1.42
C ASP A 144 0.43 -20.21 -1.71
N ARG A 145 0.54 -18.87 -1.76
CA ARG A 145 1.78 -18.13 -1.98
C ARG A 145 2.45 -17.68 -0.69
N LEU A 146 1.87 -17.97 0.48
CA LEU A 146 2.46 -17.63 1.78
C LEU A 146 3.69 -18.48 2.12
N CYS A 147 3.80 -19.71 1.61
CA CYS A 147 4.91 -20.65 1.88
C CYS A 147 5.38 -20.66 3.37
N GLY A 148 4.43 -20.78 4.30
CA GLY A 148 4.71 -20.86 5.74
C GLY A 148 4.71 -19.52 6.47
N LEU A 149 4.49 -18.39 5.79
CA LEU A 149 4.29 -17.11 6.47
C LEU A 149 3.04 -17.17 7.38
N PRO A 150 3.20 -16.87 8.69
CA PRO A 150 2.07 -16.86 9.60
C PRO A 150 1.21 -15.62 9.37
N VAL A 151 -0.09 -15.84 9.25
CA VAL A 151 -1.10 -14.78 9.39
C VAL A 151 -1.59 -14.81 10.83
N SER A 152 -1.73 -13.66 11.48
CA SER A 152 -2.23 -13.57 12.85
C SER A 152 -3.74 -13.85 12.90
N LEU A 153 -4.23 -14.31 14.05
CA LEU A 153 -5.66 -14.54 14.24
C LEU A 153 -6.49 -13.26 14.02
N PRO A 154 -6.10 -12.08 14.55
CA PRO A 154 -6.80 -10.83 14.25
C PRO A 154 -6.96 -10.59 12.75
N MET A 155 -5.90 -10.71 11.95
CA MET A 155 -5.97 -10.48 10.50
C MET A 155 -6.89 -11.47 9.79
N ARG A 156 -6.93 -12.74 10.23
CA ARG A 156 -7.90 -13.71 9.69
C ARG A 156 -9.34 -13.30 9.96
N GLN A 157 -9.64 -12.70 11.11
CA GLN A 157 -11.00 -12.40 11.56
C GLN A 157 -11.50 -10.99 11.18
N THR A 158 -10.62 -10.02 10.97
CA THR A 158 -11.00 -8.60 10.81
C THR A 158 -12.02 -8.37 9.70
N LEU A 159 -11.89 -9.03 8.54
CA LEU A 159 -12.84 -8.88 7.45
C LEU A 159 -14.24 -9.41 7.82
N ASP A 160 -14.31 -10.57 8.48
CA ASP A 160 -15.59 -11.14 8.91
C ASP A 160 -16.25 -10.26 9.99
N ALA A 161 -15.46 -9.74 10.94
CA ALA A 161 -15.95 -8.80 11.94
C ALA A 161 -16.48 -7.51 11.30
N TRP A 162 -15.77 -6.97 10.30
CA TRP A 162 -16.19 -5.80 9.54
C TRP A 162 -17.53 -6.04 8.83
N GLN A 163 -17.65 -7.16 8.12
CA GLN A 163 -18.89 -7.51 7.42
C GLN A 163 -20.06 -7.79 8.36
N GLN A 164 -19.81 -8.39 9.53
CA GLN A 164 -20.82 -8.59 10.56
C GLN A 164 -21.33 -7.25 11.10
N ALA A 165 -20.44 -6.29 11.34
CA ALA A 165 -20.82 -4.94 11.75
C ALA A 165 -21.67 -4.23 10.68
N LEU A 166 -21.27 -4.29 9.41
CA LEU A 166 -22.05 -3.73 8.30
C LEU A 166 -23.45 -4.35 8.21
N ARG A 167 -23.57 -5.67 8.38
CA ARG A 167 -24.86 -6.37 8.44
C ARG A 167 -25.74 -5.89 9.58
N ALA A 168 -25.18 -5.79 10.79
CA ALA A 168 -25.90 -5.33 11.97
C ALA A 168 -26.41 -3.88 11.81
N ASP A 169 -25.67 -3.04 11.09
CA ASP A 169 -26.02 -1.65 10.83
C ASP A 169 -26.91 -1.46 9.59
N GLY A 170 -27.27 -2.55 8.87
CA GLY A 170 -28.04 -2.47 7.63
C GLY A 170 -27.33 -1.68 6.53
N VAL A 171 -25.99 -1.72 6.47
CA VAL A 171 -25.19 -1.08 5.43
C VAL A 171 -24.95 -2.09 4.30
N PRO A 172 -25.43 -1.83 3.06
CA PRO A 172 -25.14 -2.69 1.92
C PRO A 172 -23.63 -2.83 1.73
N PHE A 173 -23.20 -4.07 1.52
CA PHE A 173 -21.81 -4.39 1.23
C PHE A 173 -21.75 -5.61 0.32
N VAL A 174 -20.58 -5.81 -0.27
CA VAL A 174 -20.32 -6.96 -1.14
C VAL A 174 -19.07 -7.69 -0.66
N ASP A 175 -19.17 -9.01 -0.60
CA ASP A 175 -18.02 -9.88 -0.36
C ASP A 175 -17.37 -10.27 -1.69
N LEU A 176 -16.07 -10.02 -1.80
CA LEU A 176 -15.27 -10.29 -2.99
C LEU A 176 -14.55 -11.63 -2.93
N ARG A 177 -14.55 -12.33 -1.79
CA ARG A 177 -13.75 -13.56 -1.60
C ARG A 177 -14.06 -14.62 -2.64
N ASP A 178 -15.33 -14.94 -2.83
CA ASP A 178 -15.75 -16.00 -3.76
C ASP A 178 -15.42 -15.63 -5.22
N ALA A 179 -15.68 -14.38 -5.61
CA ALA A 179 -15.38 -13.89 -6.96
C ALA A 179 -13.88 -13.94 -7.25
N LEU A 180 -13.05 -13.53 -6.29
CA LEU A 180 -11.59 -13.58 -6.42
C LEU A 180 -11.05 -15.02 -6.34
N GLN A 181 -11.69 -15.92 -5.60
CA GLN A 181 -11.29 -17.33 -5.57
C GLN A 181 -11.64 -18.07 -6.87
N ALA A 182 -12.77 -17.72 -7.49
CA ALA A 182 -13.20 -18.30 -8.76
C ALA A 182 -12.41 -17.77 -9.97
N ALA A 183 -11.81 -16.57 -9.86
CA ALA A 183 -10.97 -16.01 -10.91
C ALA A 183 -9.66 -16.80 -11.10
N PRO A 184 -9.11 -16.86 -12.33
CA PRO A 184 -7.83 -17.51 -12.58
C PRO A 184 -6.70 -16.86 -11.76
N ALA A 185 -5.82 -17.70 -11.23
CA ALA A 185 -4.65 -17.24 -10.47
C ALA A 185 -3.49 -16.84 -11.40
N PRO A 186 -2.67 -15.83 -11.03
CA PRO A 186 -2.79 -15.00 -9.83
C PRO A 186 -3.85 -13.88 -9.99
N ARG A 187 -4.40 -13.40 -8.86
CA ARG A 187 -5.41 -12.33 -8.75
C ARG A 187 -4.83 -11.06 -8.16
N PHE A 188 -3.68 -11.17 -7.49
CA PHE A 188 -2.86 -10.05 -7.04
C PHE A 188 -1.52 -10.10 -7.76
N PHE A 189 -0.91 -8.93 -7.93
CA PHE A 189 0.49 -8.86 -8.33
C PHE A 189 1.37 -9.54 -7.29
N ARG A 190 2.48 -10.13 -7.72
CA ARG A 190 3.43 -10.86 -6.88
C ARG A 190 4.19 -9.92 -5.94
N THR A 191 4.59 -8.73 -6.40
CA THR A 191 5.45 -7.75 -5.71
C THR A 191 4.74 -6.44 -5.35
N ASP A 192 3.41 -6.43 -5.44
CA ASP A 192 2.57 -5.28 -5.13
C ASP A 192 1.42 -5.74 -4.21
N VAL A 193 0.80 -4.80 -3.49
CA VAL A 193 -0.37 -5.00 -2.63
C VAL A 193 -1.67 -5.05 -3.42
N HIS A 194 -1.66 -4.56 -4.66
CA HIS A 194 -2.85 -4.40 -5.48
C HIS A 194 -3.28 -5.69 -6.19
N MET A 195 -4.58 -5.79 -6.46
CA MET A 195 -5.11 -6.76 -7.41
C MET A 195 -4.49 -6.52 -8.79
N ASN A 196 -4.26 -7.59 -9.54
CA ASN A 196 -3.93 -7.46 -10.96
C ASN A 196 -5.22 -7.33 -11.78
N ALA A 197 -5.10 -7.18 -13.10
CA ALA A 197 -6.27 -7.00 -13.98
C ALA A 197 -7.33 -8.12 -13.85
N GLN A 198 -6.90 -9.37 -13.66
CA GLN A 198 -7.84 -10.51 -13.53
C GLN A 198 -8.62 -10.43 -12.22
N GLY A 199 -7.93 -10.17 -11.10
CA GLY A 199 -8.57 -9.99 -9.80
C GLY A 199 -9.49 -8.76 -9.78
N ALA A 200 -9.03 -7.64 -10.35
CA ALA A 200 -9.81 -6.42 -10.42
C ALA A 200 -11.07 -6.57 -11.27
N GLN A 201 -10.99 -7.26 -12.42
CA GLN A 201 -12.15 -7.56 -13.26
C GLN A 201 -13.18 -8.42 -12.52
N ALA A 202 -12.74 -9.47 -11.83
CA ALA A 202 -13.63 -10.34 -11.06
C ALA A 202 -14.29 -9.59 -9.90
N ALA A 203 -13.53 -8.73 -9.22
CA ALA A 203 -14.06 -7.86 -8.19
C ALA A 203 -15.10 -6.87 -8.75
N ALA A 204 -14.78 -6.20 -9.86
CA ALA A 204 -15.67 -5.23 -10.50
C ALA A 204 -16.99 -5.86 -10.97
N ALA A 205 -16.94 -7.04 -11.59
CA ALA A 205 -18.14 -7.79 -11.96
C ALA A 205 -19.03 -8.09 -10.73
N ARG A 206 -18.42 -8.55 -9.64
CA ARG A 206 -19.14 -8.85 -8.39
C ARG A 206 -19.73 -7.59 -7.74
N VAL A 207 -19.01 -6.48 -7.79
CA VAL A 207 -19.52 -5.17 -7.31
C VAL A 207 -20.69 -4.71 -8.19
N ALA A 208 -20.60 -4.84 -9.50
CA ALA A 208 -21.67 -4.45 -10.42
C ALA A 208 -22.97 -5.21 -10.14
N GLU A 209 -22.90 -6.54 -9.96
CA GLU A 209 -24.05 -7.36 -9.56
C GLU A 209 -24.71 -6.86 -8.26
N ALA A 210 -23.90 -6.52 -7.25
CA ALA A 210 -24.38 -6.05 -5.96
C ALA A 210 -24.90 -4.60 -6.00
N ALA A 211 -24.37 -3.77 -6.90
CA ALA A 211 -24.76 -2.38 -7.05
C ALA A 211 -26.07 -2.22 -7.83
N LEU A 212 -26.35 -3.08 -8.81
CA LEU A 212 -27.53 -2.95 -9.69
C LEU A 212 -28.86 -2.79 -8.94
N PRO A 213 -29.16 -3.53 -7.86
CA PRO A 213 -30.40 -3.35 -7.09
C PRO A 213 -30.50 -2.01 -6.34
N LEU A 214 -29.37 -1.33 -6.11
CA LEU A 214 -29.33 -0.01 -5.47
C LEU A 214 -29.51 1.12 -6.50
N LEU A 215 -29.37 0.80 -7.78
CA LEU A 215 -29.54 1.71 -8.90
C LEU A 215 -30.93 1.51 -9.53
N ARG A 216 -31.30 2.40 -10.45
CA ARG A 216 -32.55 2.29 -11.23
C ARG A 216 -32.41 1.36 -12.45
N GLY A 217 -31.48 0.41 -12.40
CA GLY A 217 -31.09 -0.45 -13.52
C GLY A 217 -29.72 -0.09 -14.11
N GLN A 218 -29.40 -0.71 -15.25
CA GLN A 218 -28.19 -0.40 -16.02
C GLN A 218 -28.31 0.97 -16.69
N GLY A 219 -27.27 1.80 -16.55
CA GLY A 219 -27.18 3.07 -17.27
C GLY A 219 -26.95 2.87 -18.77
N ALA A 220 -27.23 3.91 -19.56
CA ALA A 220 -27.05 3.89 -21.01
C ALA A 220 -25.62 4.15 -21.49
N GLN A 221 -24.70 4.56 -20.60
CA GLN A 221 -23.30 4.84 -20.94
C GLN A 221 -22.59 3.54 -21.31
N ALA A 222 -22.22 3.41 -22.60
CA ALA A 222 -21.35 2.34 -23.06
C ALA A 222 -19.88 2.67 -22.77
N PHE A 223 -19.09 1.64 -22.51
CA PHE A 223 -17.64 1.76 -22.34
C PHE A 223 -16.94 0.91 -23.40
N LYS A 224 -15.84 1.44 -23.94
CA LYS A 224 -14.93 0.68 -24.80
C LYS A 224 -13.66 0.38 -24.03
N THR A 225 -13.11 -0.81 -24.25
CA THR A 225 -11.78 -1.17 -23.76
C THR A 225 -10.85 -1.14 -24.96
N ASP A 226 -9.84 -0.28 -24.92
CA ASP A 226 -8.81 -0.25 -25.94
C ASP A 226 -7.98 -1.55 -25.88
N PRO A 227 -7.38 -1.99 -27.00
CA PRO A 227 -6.46 -3.11 -26.99
C PRO A 227 -5.36 -2.91 -25.92
N PRO A 228 -4.94 -3.98 -25.22
CA PRO A 228 -3.94 -3.85 -24.18
C PRO A 228 -2.65 -3.23 -24.74
N ALA A 229 -2.08 -2.28 -24.00
CA ALA A 229 -0.81 -1.70 -24.37
C ALA A 229 0.30 -2.78 -24.42
N PRO A 230 1.39 -2.56 -25.18
CA PRO A 230 2.54 -3.46 -25.16
C PRO A 230 2.99 -3.75 -23.72
N PRO A 231 3.29 -5.01 -23.38
CA PRO A 231 3.67 -5.36 -22.02
C PRO A 231 4.92 -4.60 -21.57
N GLN A 232 4.88 -3.98 -20.39
CA GLN A 232 5.99 -3.23 -19.82
C GLN A 232 6.32 -3.68 -18.39
N PRO A 233 7.60 -3.63 -17.98
CA PRO A 233 7.98 -3.86 -16.60
C PRO A 233 7.32 -2.85 -15.67
N ARG A 234 6.74 -3.33 -14.58
CA ARG A 234 6.08 -2.53 -13.55
C ARG A 234 6.81 -2.69 -12.23
N MET A 235 7.16 -1.57 -11.60
CA MET A 235 7.67 -1.55 -10.24
C MET A 235 6.52 -1.76 -9.25
N GLY A 236 6.57 -2.83 -8.45
CA GLY A 236 5.57 -3.11 -7.43
C GLY A 236 5.81 -2.33 -6.14
N ASP A 237 4.73 -1.88 -5.50
CA ASP A 237 4.80 -1.09 -4.27
C ASP A 237 5.59 -1.79 -3.14
N LEU A 238 5.57 -3.13 -3.07
CA LEU A 238 6.32 -3.87 -2.03
C LEU A 238 7.82 -3.93 -2.32
N ILE A 239 8.27 -3.74 -3.56
CA ILE A 239 9.69 -3.56 -3.88
C ILE A 239 10.17 -2.20 -3.36
N VAL A 240 9.36 -1.17 -3.57
CA VAL A 240 9.66 0.19 -3.08
C VAL A 240 9.70 0.21 -1.56
N LEU A 241 8.71 -0.38 -0.89
CA LEU A 241 8.67 -0.46 0.58
C LEU A 241 9.81 -1.30 1.18
N ALA A 242 10.37 -2.24 0.42
CA ALA A 242 11.56 -2.99 0.83
C ALA A 242 12.88 -2.22 0.62
N GLY A 243 12.83 -1.01 0.06
CA GLY A 243 14.02 -0.21 -0.29
C GLY A 243 14.78 -0.75 -1.50
N LEU A 244 14.09 -1.46 -2.40
CA LEU A 244 14.71 -2.18 -3.52
C LEU A 244 14.40 -1.59 -4.89
N GLU A 245 13.75 -0.41 -4.97
CA GLU A 245 13.34 0.22 -6.23
C GLU A 245 14.50 0.39 -7.22
N HIS A 246 15.66 0.85 -6.73
CA HIS A 246 16.85 1.11 -7.53
C HIS A 246 17.86 -0.06 -7.51
N ALA A 247 17.50 -1.19 -6.89
CA ALA A 247 18.36 -2.36 -6.89
C ALA A 247 18.48 -2.95 -8.30
N ARG A 248 19.68 -3.41 -8.66
CA ARG A 248 19.93 -4.04 -9.96
C ARG A 248 19.13 -5.34 -10.12
N PRO A 249 18.79 -5.75 -11.36
CA PRO A 249 18.18 -7.06 -11.61
C PRO A 249 18.96 -8.20 -10.93
N GLY A 250 18.23 -9.18 -10.36
CA GLY A 250 18.80 -10.27 -9.56
C GLY A 250 19.16 -9.92 -8.11
N TRP A 251 19.10 -8.65 -7.72
CA TRP A 251 19.29 -8.16 -6.33
C TRP A 251 18.01 -7.59 -5.72
N ARG A 252 16.92 -7.78 -6.43
CA ARG A 252 15.54 -7.56 -5.99
C ARG A 252 14.66 -8.62 -6.61
N PRO A 253 13.41 -8.76 -6.17
CA PRO A 253 12.44 -9.55 -6.89
C PRO A 253 12.28 -9.05 -8.34
N ASP A 254 11.99 -9.99 -9.24
CA ASP A 254 11.73 -9.65 -10.64
C ASP A 254 10.49 -8.78 -10.74
N LEU A 255 10.49 -7.84 -11.69
CA LEU A 255 9.32 -7.01 -11.92
C LEU A 255 8.23 -7.82 -12.61
N GLU A 256 6.98 -7.51 -12.30
CA GLU A 256 5.89 -7.90 -13.18
C GLU A 256 6.02 -7.24 -14.54
N VAL A 257 5.61 -7.95 -15.57
CA VAL A 257 5.40 -7.38 -16.90
C VAL A 257 3.90 -7.32 -17.12
N VAL A 258 3.37 -6.12 -17.35
CA VAL A 258 1.94 -5.87 -17.41
C VAL A 258 1.56 -5.16 -18.69
N SER A 259 0.41 -5.53 -19.25
CA SER A 259 -0.26 -4.77 -20.29
C SER A 259 -1.42 -4.03 -19.63
N GLU A 260 -1.37 -2.70 -19.65
CA GLU A 260 -2.46 -1.89 -19.13
C GLU A 260 -3.56 -1.76 -20.19
N ALA A 261 -4.81 -2.05 -19.78
CA ALA A 261 -5.98 -1.78 -20.58
C ALA A 261 -6.54 -0.41 -20.22
N LYS A 262 -6.98 0.33 -21.23
CA LYS A 262 -7.62 1.63 -21.05
C LYS A 262 -9.11 1.48 -21.32
N ILE A 263 -9.93 1.85 -20.35
CA ILE A 263 -11.38 1.83 -20.47
C ILE A 263 -11.85 3.28 -20.55
N GLU A 264 -12.58 3.62 -21.60
CA GLU A 264 -13.10 4.96 -21.83
C GLU A 264 -14.61 4.92 -22.08
N PRO A 265 -15.35 5.92 -21.59
CA PRO A 265 -16.74 6.09 -21.99
C PRO A 265 -16.81 6.35 -23.49
N VAL A 266 -17.69 5.63 -24.18
CA VAL A 266 -18.05 5.95 -25.56
C VAL A 266 -18.85 7.25 -25.52
N ARG A 267 -18.23 8.36 -25.93
CA ARG A 267 -18.89 9.66 -25.97
C ARG A 267 -19.78 9.76 -27.19
N SER A 268 -21.03 10.14 -26.97
CA SER A 268 -21.98 10.53 -28.02
C SER A 268 -22.41 11.97 -27.77
N GLY A 269 -22.41 12.80 -28.81
CA GLY A 269 -22.74 14.23 -28.73
C GLY A 269 -21.55 15.17 -29.00
N GLY A 270 -21.84 16.44 -29.29
CA GLY A 270 -20.89 17.52 -29.48
C GLY A 270 -20.34 18.10 -28.16
N LEU A 271 -19.32 18.97 -28.26
CA LEU A 271 -18.66 19.60 -27.10
C LEU A 271 -19.61 20.42 -26.21
N LEU A 272 -20.73 20.89 -26.78
CA LEU A 272 -21.73 21.72 -26.11
C LEU A 272 -22.97 20.92 -25.69
N ASP A 273 -23.01 19.62 -25.96
CA ASP A 273 -24.13 18.77 -25.56
C ASP A 273 -24.02 18.45 -24.06
N GLU A 274 -25.17 18.38 -23.40
CA GLU A 274 -25.24 18.07 -21.97
C GLU A 274 -25.06 16.56 -21.77
N PRO A 275 -23.93 16.10 -21.20
CA PRO A 275 -23.70 14.68 -21.02
C PRO A 275 -24.67 14.10 -19.99
N PRO A 276 -25.00 12.80 -20.06
CA PRO A 276 -25.80 12.15 -19.03
C PRO A 276 -25.14 12.34 -17.65
N PRO A 277 -25.93 12.53 -16.58
CA PRO A 277 -25.38 12.77 -15.24
C PRO A 277 -24.59 11.56 -14.75
N VAL A 278 -23.54 11.81 -13.95
CA VAL A 278 -22.81 10.74 -13.27
C VAL A 278 -23.65 10.23 -12.11
N GLU A 279 -24.16 9.00 -12.23
CA GLU A 279 -25.01 8.38 -11.21
C GLU A 279 -24.25 7.53 -10.19
N VAL A 280 -23.00 7.17 -10.51
CA VAL A 280 -22.16 6.30 -9.67
C VAL A 280 -20.81 6.96 -9.43
N LEU A 281 -20.42 7.06 -8.16
CA LEU A 281 -19.11 7.53 -7.73
C LEU A 281 -18.35 6.40 -7.03
N LEU A 282 -17.14 6.11 -7.50
CA LEU A 282 -16.20 5.25 -6.78
C LEU A 282 -15.30 6.12 -5.88
N ALA A 283 -15.45 5.96 -4.57
CA ALA A 283 -14.56 6.56 -3.58
C ALA A 283 -13.76 5.46 -2.88
N GLY A 284 -12.44 5.55 -2.89
CA GLY A 284 -11.60 4.48 -2.35
C GLY A 284 -10.10 4.79 -2.33
N THR A 285 -9.31 3.73 -2.19
CA THR A 285 -7.85 3.81 -2.11
C THR A 285 -7.20 3.63 -3.48
N SER A 286 -5.87 3.50 -3.50
CA SER A 286 -5.12 3.11 -4.68
C SER A 286 -5.60 1.81 -5.33
N ASN A 287 -6.31 0.91 -4.63
CA ASN A 287 -6.95 -0.25 -5.27
C ASN A 287 -7.96 0.14 -6.35
N GLY A 288 -8.80 1.15 -6.11
CA GLY A 288 -9.74 1.64 -7.12
C GLY A 288 -9.06 2.39 -8.27
N ARG A 289 -7.85 2.93 -8.04
CA ARG A 289 -7.14 3.76 -9.02
C ARG A 289 -6.09 3.00 -9.84
N ARG A 290 -5.40 2.04 -9.23
CA ARG A 290 -4.18 1.39 -9.78
C ARG A 290 -4.41 -0.06 -10.21
N SER A 291 -5.51 -0.70 -9.82
CA SER A 291 -5.76 -2.10 -10.17
C SER A 291 -6.50 -2.29 -11.51
N GLN A 292 -6.73 -1.22 -12.28
CA GLN A 292 -7.66 -1.23 -13.42
C GLN A 292 -9.06 -1.72 -13.00
N PHE A 293 -9.52 -1.28 -11.83
CA PHE A 293 -10.84 -1.63 -11.32
C PHE A 293 -11.91 -0.90 -12.14
N ALA A 294 -12.59 -1.63 -13.02
CA ALA A 294 -13.58 -1.11 -13.95
C ALA A 294 -14.58 -2.20 -14.36
#